data_AF-B0DAY4-F1
#
_entry.id   AF-B0DAY4-F1
#
_cell.length_a   1.000
_cell.length_b   1.000
_cell.length_c   1.000
_cell.angle_alpha   90.00
_cell.angle_beta   90.00
_cell.angle_gamma   90.00
#
_symmetry.space_group_name_H-M   'P 1'
#
loop_
_entity.id
_entity.type
_entity.pdbx_description
1 polymer ?
#
loop_
_entity_poly.entity_id
_entity_poly.type
_entity_poly.pdbx_seq_one_letter_code
_entity_poly.pdbx_strand_id
1 'polypeptide(L)'
;VYSASGFDLLSILARVATRPNPHVVLGPVDLTCSFVVVDVRRYDHPIVYCSPQFCALTGYEEHEVLGRNCRFLQAPGGLVQKGEERRFTDGVAVAQLRKSLVANKECQASIVNYKKDRQAFINMVTIIPV
;
A
#
# COMPACT_ATOMS: atom_id res chain seq x y z
N VAL A 1 -3.65 2.78 -24.19
CA VAL A 1 -2.90 3.69 -23.32
C VAL A 1 -1.88 2.84 -22.58
N TYR A 2 -0.64 2.78 -23.09
CA TYR A 2 0.42 1.96 -22.51
C TYR A 2 1.01 2.70 -21.31
N SER A 3 1.13 2.02 -20.18
CA SER A 3 1.84 2.55 -19.02
C SER A 3 3.32 2.73 -19.38
N ALA A 4 3.86 3.94 -19.17
CA ALA A 4 5.27 4.26 -19.35
C ALA A 4 6.21 3.40 -18.48
N SER A 5 5.68 2.70 -17.47
CA SER A 5 6.44 1.84 -16.56
C SER A 5 6.68 0.41 -17.07
N GLY A 6 6.10 0.01 -18.21
CA GLY A 6 6.11 -1.38 -18.67
C GLY A 6 5.28 -2.34 -17.79
N PHE A 7 4.57 -1.80 -16.80
CA PHE A 7 3.68 -2.52 -15.89
C PHE A 7 2.24 -2.44 -16.40
N ASP A 8 1.58 -3.58 -16.58
CA ASP A 8 0.19 -3.62 -17.07
C ASP A 8 -0.81 -3.28 -15.96
N LEU A 9 -0.83 -2.00 -15.60
CA LEU A 9 -1.70 -1.46 -14.55
C LEU A 9 -3.17 -1.64 -14.88
N LEU A 10 -3.56 -1.54 -16.15
CA LEU A 10 -4.95 -1.74 -16.57
C LEU A 10 -5.37 -3.18 -16.31
N SER A 11 -4.54 -4.17 -16.66
CA SER A 11 -4.83 -5.56 -16.32
C SER A 11 -4.87 -5.81 -14.82
N ILE A 12 -4.00 -5.18 -14.03
CA ILE A 12 -4.04 -5.32 -12.56
C ILE A 12 -5.35 -4.76 -11.99
N LEU A 13 -5.74 -3.55 -12.40
CA LEU A 13 -7.00 -2.94 -11.96
C LEU A 13 -8.20 -3.76 -12.42
N ALA A 14 -8.18 -4.28 -13.64
CA ALA A 14 -9.22 -5.19 -14.14
C ALA A 14 -9.32 -6.46 -13.28
N ARG A 15 -8.18 -7.09 -12.93
CA ARG A 15 -8.14 -8.27 -12.06
C ARG A 15 -8.68 -7.96 -10.66
N VAL A 16 -8.36 -6.80 -10.09
CA VAL A 16 -8.90 -6.35 -8.80
C VAL A 16 -10.42 -6.13 -8.87
N ALA A 17 -10.91 -5.49 -9.93
CA ALA A 17 -12.33 -5.19 -10.10
C ALA A 17 -13.18 -6.45 -10.37
N THR A 18 -12.62 -7.44 -11.06
CA THR A 18 -13.32 -8.67 -11.49
C THR A 18 -12.96 -9.91 -10.70
N ARG A 19 -12.23 -9.76 -9.57
CA ARG A 19 -11.75 -10.88 -8.77
C ARG A 19 -12.90 -11.76 -8.25
N PRO A 20 -12.71 -13.08 -8.19
CA PRO A 20 -13.72 -14.00 -7.66
C PRO A 20 -13.83 -13.88 -6.14
N ASN A 21 -15.05 -13.98 -5.60
CA ASN A 21 -15.34 -14.02 -4.15
C ASN A 21 -14.73 -12.85 -3.36
N PRO A 22 -15.08 -11.59 -3.67
CA PRO A 22 -14.55 -10.44 -2.94
C PRO A 22 -14.96 -10.47 -1.47
N HIS A 23 -13.98 -10.37 -0.57
CA HIS A 23 -14.24 -10.29 0.89
C HIS A 23 -14.30 -8.83 1.36
N VAL A 24 -13.69 -7.90 0.61
CA VAL A 24 -13.74 -6.46 0.88
C VAL A 24 -14.45 -5.73 -0.26
N VAL A 25 -15.40 -4.86 0.05
CA VAL A 25 -16.07 -4.04 -0.96
C VAL A 25 -15.24 -2.79 -1.24
N LEU A 26 -14.70 -2.67 -2.46
CA LEU A 26 -13.87 -1.53 -2.87
C LEU A 26 -14.65 -0.39 -3.53
N GLY A 27 -15.80 -0.70 -4.14
CA GLY A 27 -16.43 0.20 -5.11
C GLY A 27 -15.62 0.29 -6.41
N PRO A 28 -15.85 1.33 -7.23
CA PRO A 28 -15.09 1.58 -8.45
C PRO A 28 -13.62 1.87 -8.12
N VAL A 29 -12.70 1.19 -8.79
CA VAL A 29 -11.25 1.43 -8.66
C VAL A 29 -10.70 1.77 -10.04
N ASP A 30 -10.05 2.91 -10.16
CA ASP A 30 -9.42 3.39 -11.40
C ASP A 30 -8.09 4.10 -11.12
N LEU A 31 -7.53 4.74 -12.16
CA LEU A 31 -6.26 5.47 -12.07
C LEU A 31 -6.35 6.79 -11.29
N THR A 32 -7.54 7.18 -10.82
CA THR A 32 -7.72 8.34 -9.92
C THR A 32 -7.56 7.97 -8.46
N CYS A 33 -7.51 6.68 -8.12
CA CYS A 33 -7.32 6.21 -6.75
C CYS A 33 -5.87 6.38 -6.25
N SER A 34 -5.73 6.53 -4.93
CA SER A 34 -4.43 6.42 -4.24
C SER A 34 -4.10 4.95 -3.97
N PHE A 35 -3.09 4.42 -4.66
CA PHE A 35 -2.66 3.03 -4.48
C PHE A 35 -1.18 2.82 -4.81
N VAL A 36 -0.67 1.68 -4.35
CA VAL A 36 0.66 1.19 -4.70
C VAL A 36 0.55 -0.27 -5.13
N VAL A 37 1.49 -0.72 -5.96
CA VAL A 37 1.68 -2.14 -6.25
C VAL A 37 3.00 -2.58 -5.65
N VAL A 38 2.98 -3.74 -4.99
CA VAL A 38 4.15 -4.33 -4.33
C VAL A 38 4.47 -5.68 -4.96
N ASP A 39 5.75 -6.01 -5.12
CA ASP A 39 6.15 -7.35 -5.52
C ASP A 39 6.41 -8.21 -4.28
N VAL A 40 5.41 -9.02 -3.91
CA VAL A 40 5.48 -9.91 -2.74
C VAL A 40 6.53 -11.01 -2.87
N ARG A 41 7.05 -11.29 -4.07
CA ARG A 41 8.08 -12.31 -4.31
C ARG A 41 9.48 -11.80 -4.01
N ARG A 42 9.65 -10.47 -3.98
CA ARG A 42 10.94 -9.83 -3.67
C ARG A 42 11.09 -9.65 -2.16
N TYR A 43 12.35 -9.67 -1.71
CA TYR A 43 12.67 -9.47 -0.29
C TYR A 43 12.02 -8.19 0.22
N ASP A 44 11.27 -8.33 1.30
CA ASP A 44 10.63 -7.23 2.03
C ASP A 44 9.47 -6.52 1.29
N HIS A 45 8.92 -7.14 0.24
CA HIS A 45 7.74 -6.66 -0.50
C HIS A 45 7.87 -5.20 -0.95
N PRO A 46 8.90 -4.88 -1.76
CA PRO A 46 9.15 -3.52 -2.22
C PRO A 46 8.01 -3.04 -3.11
N ILE A 47 7.70 -1.75 -3.00
CA ILE A 47 6.80 -1.06 -3.92
C ILE A 47 7.47 -1.01 -5.30
N VAL A 48 6.76 -1.48 -6.32
CA VAL A 48 7.19 -1.47 -7.73
C VAL A 48 6.43 -0.44 -8.55
N TYR A 49 5.34 0.11 -8.02
CA TYR A 49 4.59 1.21 -8.60
C TYR A 49 3.84 1.99 -7.51
N CYS A 50 3.74 3.31 -7.65
CA CYS A 50 2.84 4.15 -6.86
C CYS A 50 2.04 5.08 -7.77
N SER A 51 0.76 5.28 -7.47
CA SER A 51 -0.08 6.21 -8.24
C SER A 51 0.28 7.67 -7.94
N PRO A 52 0.05 8.61 -8.87
CA PRO A 52 0.26 10.04 -8.62
C PRO A 52 -0.51 10.55 -7.40
N GLN A 53 -1.71 10.02 -7.15
CA GLN A 53 -2.54 10.38 -6.00
C GLN A 53 -1.98 9.85 -4.69
N PHE A 54 -1.25 8.72 -4.71
CA PHE A 54 -0.49 8.28 -3.54
C PHE A 54 0.65 9.24 -3.22
N CYS A 55 1.41 9.68 -4.22
CA CYS A 55 2.45 10.69 -4.05
C CYS A 55 1.86 12.00 -3.50
N ALA A 56 0.76 12.48 -4.09
CA ALA A 56 0.07 13.69 -3.62
C ALA A 56 -0.49 13.57 -2.19
N LEU A 57 -1.07 12.41 -1.83
CA LEU A 57 -1.61 12.17 -0.48
C LEU A 57 -0.51 12.14 0.58
N THR A 58 0.60 11.48 0.28
CA THR A 58 1.67 11.21 1.25
C THR A 58 2.77 12.27 1.25
N GLY A 59 2.86 13.08 0.18
CA GLY A 59 3.90 14.08 -0.03
C GLY A 59 5.27 13.51 -0.41
N TYR A 60 5.36 12.21 -0.71
CA TYR A 60 6.60 11.58 -1.19
C TYR A 60 6.63 11.57 -2.72
N GLU A 61 7.82 11.78 -3.27
CA GLU A 61 8.07 11.63 -4.70
C GLU A 61 8.23 10.15 -5.07
N GLU A 62 7.94 9.79 -6.32
CA GLU A 62 7.98 8.39 -6.78
C GLU A 62 9.34 7.72 -6.47
N HIS A 63 10.45 8.41 -6.75
CA HIS A 63 11.80 7.90 -6.49
C HIS A 63 12.11 7.67 -5.00
N GLU A 64 11.37 8.32 -4.08
CA GLU A 64 11.49 8.11 -2.65
C GLU A 64 10.66 6.92 -2.16
N VAL A 65 9.70 6.44 -2.96
CA VAL A 65 8.75 5.38 -2.61
C VAL A 65 9.16 4.04 -3.22
N LEU A 66 9.56 4.06 -4.50
CA LEU A 66 9.93 2.85 -5.23
C LEU A 66 11.07 2.08 -4.54
N GLY A 67 10.95 0.76 -4.51
CA GLY A 67 11.93 -0.13 -3.89
C GLY A 67 11.81 -0.26 -2.37
N ARG A 68 10.97 0.53 -1.70
CA ARG A 68 10.78 0.47 -0.24
C ARG A 68 9.54 -0.34 0.14
N ASN A 69 9.53 -0.89 1.34
CA ASN A 69 8.31 -1.41 1.94
C ASN A 69 7.44 -0.24 2.45
N CYS A 70 6.13 -0.28 2.20
CA CYS A 70 5.17 0.77 2.57
C CYS A 70 5.09 1.09 4.07
N ARG A 71 5.69 0.26 4.95
CA ARG A 71 5.77 0.52 6.39
C ARG A 71 6.41 1.86 6.76
N PHE A 72 7.17 2.51 5.87
CA PHE A 72 7.78 3.81 6.17
C PHE A 72 6.72 4.85 6.57
N LEU A 73 5.48 4.74 6.08
CA LEU A 73 4.38 5.62 6.46
C LEU A 73 3.96 5.46 7.94
N GLN A 74 4.42 4.43 8.66
CA GLN A 74 3.99 4.11 10.02
C GLN A 74 4.75 4.87 11.12
N ALA A 75 5.66 5.78 10.74
CA ALA A 75 6.35 6.65 11.69
C ALA A 75 6.60 8.06 11.10
N PRO A 76 6.57 9.11 11.95
CA PRO A 76 7.02 10.42 11.54
C PRO A 76 8.51 10.35 11.13
N GLY A 77 8.82 10.82 9.92
CA GLY A 77 10.17 10.79 9.37
C GLY A 77 10.53 9.53 8.57
N GLY A 78 9.62 8.56 8.43
CA GLY A 78 9.79 7.48 7.44
C GLY A 78 10.74 6.35 7.83
N LEU A 79 11.26 6.36 9.05
CA LEU A 79 12.22 5.37 9.54
C LEU A 79 11.46 4.27 10.30
N VAL A 80 11.19 3.17 9.60
CA VAL A 80 10.55 2.00 10.20
C VAL A 80 11.28 0.73 9.79
N GLN A 81 11.89 0.02 10.74
CA GLN A 81 12.58 -1.24 10.49
C GLN A 81 11.61 -2.42 10.43
N LYS A 82 12.05 -3.50 9.78
CA LYS A 82 11.32 -4.77 9.76
C LYS A 82 11.45 -5.44 11.13
N GLY A 83 10.31 -5.76 11.75
CA GLY A 83 10.27 -6.49 13.03
C GLY A 83 10.38 -5.63 14.27
N GLU A 84 10.68 -4.33 14.15
CA GLU A 84 10.62 -3.43 15.31
C GLU A 84 9.18 -3.20 15.78
N GLU A 85 9.05 -2.88 17.06
CA GLU A 85 7.78 -2.48 17.65
C GLU A 85 7.30 -1.14 17.08
N ARG A 86 6.00 -1.05 16.78
CA ARG A 86 5.38 0.17 16.25
C ARG A 86 5.07 1.13 17.39
N ARG A 87 5.71 2.29 17.38
CA ARG A 87 5.54 3.34 18.40
C ARG A 87 4.45 4.36 18.09
N PHE A 88 4.12 4.52 16.80
CA PHE A 88 3.28 5.63 16.31
C PHE A 88 2.03 5.16 15.57
N THR A 89 1.78 3.85 15.54
CA THR A 89 0.61 3.24 14.91
C THR A 89 0.25 1.97 15.67
N ASP A 90 -0.98 1.49 15.50
CA ASP A 90 -1.45 0.29 16.19
C ASP A 90 -0.73 -0.97 15.66
N GLY A 91 0.12 -1.55 16.51
CA GLY A 91 0.86 -2.78 16.21
C GLY A 91 -0.04 -3.98 15.96
N VAL A 92 -1.23 -4.04 16.57
CA VAL A 92 -2.19 -5.13 16.37
C VAL A 92 -2.78 -5.07 14.97
N ALA A 93 -3.25 -3.89 14.54
CA ALA A 93 -3.74 -3.67 13.18
C ALA A 93 -2.64 -3.95 12.13
N VAL A 94 -1.40 -3.50 12.37
CA VAL A 94 -0.26 -3.81 11.49
C VAL A 94 0.03 -5.32 11.42
N ALA A 95 -0.05 -6.03 12.55
CA ALA A 95 0.12 -7.48 12.59
C ALA A 95 -0.99 -8.21 11.82
N GLN A 96 -2.24 -7.72 11.90
CA GLN A 96 -3.36 -8.27 11.14
C GLN A 96 -3.20 -8.10 9.62
N LEU A 97 -2.76 -6.92 9.18
CA LEU A 97 -2.42 -6.66 7.77
C LEU A 97 -1.31 -7.63 7.31
N ARG A 98 -0.25 -7.77 8.09
CA ARG A 98 0.86 -8.69 7.80
C ARG A 98 0.39 -10.14 7.70
N LYS A 99 -0.45 -10.60 8.64
CA LYS A 99 -0.99 -11.96 8.64
C LYS A 99 -1.81 -12.25 7.39
N SER A 100 -2.65 -11.30 6.99
CA SER A 100 -3.51 -11.43 5.80
C SER A 100 -2.69 -11.43 4.52
N LEU A 101 -1.67 -10.58 4.44
CA LEU A 101 -0.72 -10.55 3.33
C LEU A 101 0.00 -11.89 3.17
N VAL A 102 0.50 -12.48 4.26
CA VAL A 102 1.16 -13.81 4.23
C VAL A 102 0.17 -14.92 3.85
N ALA A 103 -1.08 -14.81 4.30
CA ALA A 103 -2.13 -15.78 3.98
C ALA A 103 -2.72 -15.61 2.57
N ASN A 104 -2.23 -14.64 1.79
CA ASN A 104 -2.76 -14.30 0.47
C ASN A 104 -4.28 -14.01 0.51
N LYS A 105 -4.72 -13.25 1.53
CA LYS A 105 -6.12 -12.90 1.77
C LYS A 105 -6.32 -11.39 1.69
N GLU A 106 -7.48 -11.01 1.16
CA GLU A 106 -7.95 -9.63 1.24
C GLU A 106 -8.07 -9.19 2.69
N CYS A 107 -7.68 -7.95 2.98
CA CYS A 107 -7.90 -7.35 4.27
C CYS A 107 -8.06 -5.84 4.16
N GLN A 108 -8.72 -5.27 5.15
CA GLN A 108 -8.87 -3.85 5.33
C GLN A 108 -8.66 -3.50 6.80
N ALA A 109 -7.87 -2.47 7.07
CA ALA A 109 -7.67 -1.96 8.42
C ALA A 109 -7.36 -0.46 8.39
N SER A 110 -7.82 0.25 9.41
CA SER A 110 -7.47 1.65 9.63
C SER A 110 -6.24 1.74 10.51
N ILE A 111 -5.19 2.39 10.01
CA ILE A 111 -3.95 2.62 10.75
C ILE A 111 -3.55 4.09 10.68
N VAL A 112 -2.80 4.55 11.68
CA VAL A 112 -2.18 5.88 11.61
C VAL A 112 -1.00 5.83 10.66
N ASN A 113 -0.97 6.74 9.70
CA ASN A 113 0.15 6.98 8.80
C ASN A 113 0.61 8.44 8.88
N TYR A 114 1.83 8.68 8.41
CA TYR A 114 2.48 9.98 8.45
C TYR A 114 2.93 10.36 7.04
N LYS A 115 2.57 11.57 6.64
CA LYS A 115 3.07 12.21 5.43
C LYS A 115 4.56 12.56 5.58
N LYS A 116 5.19 12.95 4.48
CA LYS A 116 6.61 13.38 4.45
C LYS A 116 6.88 14.56 5.39
N ASP A 117 5.95 15.49 5.49
CA ASP A 117 5.98 16.63 6.42
C ASP A 117 5.70 16.25 7.89
N ARG A 118 5.55 14.96 8.18
CA ARG A 118 5.25 14.37 9.49
C ARG A 118 3.81 14.60 9.97
N GLN A 119 2.92 15.13 9.14
CA GLN A 119 1.50 15.22 9.47
C GLN A 119 0.88 13.82 9.56
N ALA A 120 0.23 13.52 10.68
CA ALA A 120 -0.50 12.28 10.88
C ALA A 120 -1.85 12.30 10.14
N PHE A 121 -2.25 11.16 9.61
CA PHE A 121 -3.59 10.94 9.07
C PHE A 121 -4.03 9.49 9.30
N ILE A 122 -5.34 9.28 9.39
CA ILE A 122 -5.91 7.93 9.42
C ILE A 122 -5.97 7.39 8.00
N ASN A 123 -5.30 6.28 7.76
CA ASN A 123 -5.30 5.60 6.47
C ASN A 123 -6.10 4.30 6.58
N MET A 124 -7.22 4.22 5.86
CA MET A 124 -7.96 2.98 5.68
C MET A 124 -7.31 2.15 4.56
N VAL A 125 -6.36 1.29 4.96
CA VAL A 125 -5.56 0.50 4.04
C VAL A 125 -6.35 -0.73 3.64
N THR A 126 -6.50 -0.94 2.33
CA THR A 126 -7.04 -2.18 1.76
C THR A 126 -5.95 -2.90 0.96
N ILE A 127 -5.74 -4.18 1.25
CA ILE A 127 -4.78 -5.02 0.53
C ILE A 127 -5.57 -6.08 -0.24
N ILE A 128 -5.38 -6.08 -1.56
CA ILE A 128 -5.98 -7.05 -2.46
C ILE A 128 -4.85 -7.80 -3.15
N PRO A 129 -4.73 -9.12 -2.94
CA PRO A 129 -3.77 -9.91 -3.70
C PRO A 129 -4.19 -10.04 -5.16
N VAL A 130 -3.20 -9.98 -6.05
CA VAL A 130 -3.37 -10.05 -7.51
C VAL A 130 -2.47 -11.14 -8.06
#